data_AF-A0A828T035-F1
#
_entry.id   AF-A0A828T035-F1
#
_cell.length_a   1.000
_cell.length_b   1.000
_cell.length_c   1.000
_cell.angle_alpha   90.00
_cell.angle_beta   90.00
_cell.angle_gamma   90.00
#
_symmetry.space_group_name_H-M   'P 1'
#
loop_
_entity.id
_entity.type
_entity.pdbx_description
1 polymer ?
#
loop_
_entity_poly.entity_id
_entity_poly.type
_entity_poly.pdbx_seq_one_letter_code
_entity_poly.pdbx_strand_id
1 'polypeptide(L)'
;MATQTSLVAQQVRIRQWAEQIRNCQNRPKGMDVETWCTQNNLTKANYYYRLRRVRQICLDQMQDTETTAFVELPAPAPDPKKTDTPKESGTCISAGTLPMIRIKNTRGLSAEIFSGTSPEMLCHLIKAFTHAE
;
A
#
# COMPACT_ATOMS: atom_id res chain seq x y z
N MET A 1 12.72 -27.92 5.30
CA MET A 1 13.45 -27.35 4.15
C MET A 1 12.66 -27.64 2.89
N ALA A 2 12.02 -26.63 2.27
CA ALA A 2 11.43 -26.84 0.95
C ALA A 2 12.55 -26.86 -0.09
N THR A 3 12.58 -27.87 -0.96
CA THR A 3 13.54 -27.90 -2.06
C THR A 3 13.19 -26.84 -3.10
N GLN A 4 14.18 -26.35 -3.86
CA GLN A 4 13.96 -25.36 -4.92
C GLN A 4 12.87 -25.83 -5.90
N THR A 5 12.86 -27.11 -6.27
CA THR A 5 11.85 -27.73 -7.10
C THR A 5 10.44 -27.66 -6.49
N SER A 6 10.32 -27.86 -5.17
CA SER A 6 9.04 -27.75 -4.47
C SER A 6 8.49 -26.32 -4.46
N LEU A 7 9.37 -25.32 -4.27
CA LEU A 7 9.01 -23.91 -4.33
C LEU A 7 8.51 -23.52 -5.72
N VAL A 8 9.23 -23.91 -6.78
CA VAL A 8 8.81 -23.64 -8.16
C VAL A 8 7.49 -24.33 -8.48
N ALA A 9 7.32 -25.61 -8.08
CA ALA A 9 6.06 -26.33 -8.27
C ALA A 9 4.88 -25.66 -7.56
N GLN A 10 5.09 -25.13 -6.35
CA GLN A 10 4.07 -24.34 -5.65
C GLN A 10 3.72 -23.07 -6.42
N GLN A 11 4.71 -22.31 -6.88
CA GLN A 11 4.47 -21.06 -7.61
C GLN A 11 3.71 -21.31 -8.92
N VAL A 12 4.06 -22.36 -9.67
CA VAL A 12 3.36 -22.75 -10.89
C VAL A 12 1.90 -23.09 -10.61
N ARG A 13 1.62 -23.89 -9.57
CA ARG A 13 0.24 -24.23 -9.19
C ARG A 13 -0.58 -22.99 -8.84
N ILE A 14 0.01 -22.05 -8.09
CA ILE A 14 -0.67 -20.82 -7.70
C ILE A 14 -1.01 -19.96 -8.92
N ARG A 15 -0.10 -19.86 -9.91
CA ARG A 15 -0.37 -19.16 -11.18
C ARG A 15 -1.52 -19.81 -11.95
N GLN A 16 -1.52 -21.14 -12.08
CA GLN A 16 -2.60 -21.88 -12.72
C GLN A 16 -3.94 -21.67 -12.01
N TRP A 17 -3.95 -21.67 -10.67
CA TRP A 17 -5.16 -21.40 -9.90
C TRP A 17 -5.66 -19.97 -10.10
N ALA A 18 -4.76 -18.99 -10.18
CA ALA A 18 -5.13 -17.59 -10.45
C ALA A 18 -5.82 -17.45 -11.82
N GLU A 19 -5.33 -18.13 -12.85
CA GLU A 19 -5.98 -18.16 -14.17
C GLU A 19 -7.38 -18.79 -14.11
N GLN A 20 -7.52 -19.93 -13.42
CA GLN A 20 -8.83 -20.57 -13.24
C GLN A 20 -9.82 -19.67 -12.50
N ILE A 21 -9.37 -18.97 -11.45
CA ILE A 21 -10.19 -18.01 -10.72
C ILE A 21 -10.63 -16.87 -11.63
N ARG A 22 -9.72 -16.32 -12.44
CA ARG A 22 -10.05 -15.28 -13.42
C ARG A 22 -11.10 -15.76 -14.42
N ASN A 23 -10.97 -16.99 -14.92
CA ASN A 23 -11.94 -17.58 -15.85
C ASN A 23 -13.32 -17.77 -15.20
N CYS A 24 -13.36 -18.20 -13.94
CA CYS A 24 -14.61 -18.31 -13.17
C CYS A 24 -15.24 -16.94 -12.89
N GLN A 25 -14.45 -15.90 -12.65
CA GLN A 25 -14.95 -14.54 -12.48
C GLN A 25 -15.53 -13.98 -13.78
N ASN A 26 -15.00 -14.39 -14.92
CA ASN A 26 -15.47 -14.02 -16.26
C ASN A 26 -16.50 -14.99 -16.86
N ARG A 27 -17.12 -15.84 -16.03
CA ARG A 27 -18.16 -16.78 -16.49
C ARG A 27 -19.41 -16.02 -17.00
N PRO A 28 -20.23 -16.64 -17.88
CA PRO A 28 -21.45 -16.02 -18.39
C PRO A 28 -22.36 -15.51 -17.27
N LYS A 29 -23.02 -14.35 -17.48
CA LYS A 29 -23.98 -13.79 -16.52
C LYS A 29 -25.11 -14.80 -16.29
N GLY A 30 -25.42 -15.06 -15.02
CA GLY A 30 -26.43 -16.03 -14.60
C GLY A 30 -25.92 -17.46 -14.38
N MET A 31 -24.66 -17.77 -14.73
CA MET A 31 -24.04 -19.05 -14.40
C MET A 31 -23.60 -19.09 -12.93
N ASP A 32 -23.97 -20.14 -12.20
CA ASP A 32 -23.49 -20.35 -10.83
C ASP A 32 -22.02 -20.85 -10.83
N VAL A 33 -21.31 -20.53 -9.75
CA VAL A 33 -19.93 -20.98 -9.53
C VAL A 33 -19.84 -22.50 -9.51
N GLU A 34 -20.85 -23.18 -8.96
CA GLU A 34 -20.88 -24.65 -8.90
C GLU A 34 -20.96 -25.30 -10.27
N THR A 35 -21.82 -24.76 -11.15
CA THR A 35 -21.91 -25.21 -12.54
C THR A 35 -20.59 -24.98 -13.29
N TRP A 36 -19.95 -23.82 -13.10
CA TRP A 36 -18.64 -23.57 -13.71
C TRP A 36 -17.57 -24.54 -13.19
N CYS A 37 -17.56 -24.82 -11.87
CA CYS A 37 -16.60 -25.73 -11.26
C CYS A 37 -16.74 -27.16 -11.82
N THR A 38 -17.97 -27.68 -11.91
CA THR A 38 -18.24 -29.01 -12.46
C THR A 38 -17.77 -29.15 -13.91
N GLN A 39 -18.00 -28.13 -14.76
CA GLN A 39 -17.48 -28.09 -16.14
C GLN A 39 -15.95 -28.05 -16.22
N ASN A 40 -15.29 -27.52 -15.20
CA ASN A 40 -13.84 -27.37 -15.14
C ASN A 40 -13.16 -28.45 -14.26
N ASN A 41 -13.84 -29.58 -14.02
CA ASN A 41 -13.33 -30.70 -13.22
C ASN A 41 -12.88 -30.27 -11.80
N LEU A 42 -13.67 -29.40 -11.17
CA LEU A 42 -13.39 -28.84 -9.87
C LEU A 42 -14.59 -29.00 -8.94
N THR A 43 -14.33 -29.29 -7.66
CA THR A 43 -15.36 -29.20 -6.64
C THR A 43 -15.47 -27.76 -6.13
N LYS A 44 -16.68 -27.34 -5.73
CA LYS A 44 -16.93 -26.01 -5.15
C LYS A 44 -16.01 -25.71 -3.96
N ALA A 45 -15.79 -26.70 -3.09
CA ALA A 45 -14.86 -26.59 -1.96
C ALA A 45 -13.42 -26.35 -2.41
N ASN A 46 -12.94 -27.07 -3.44
CA ASN A 46 -11.59 -26.89 -3.96
C ASN A 46 -11.42 -25.51 -4.61
N TYR A 47 -12.44 -25.01 -5.32
CA TYR A 47 -12.43 -23.65 -5.85
C TYR A 47 -12.22 -22.59 -4.76
N TYR A 48 -13.00 -22.63 -3.69
CA TYR A 48 -12.86 -21.65 -2.61
C TYR A 48 -11.54 -21.81 -1.84
N TYR A 49 -11.03 -23.04 -1.69
CA TYR A 49 -9.68 -23.27 -1.17
C TYR A 49 -8.61 -22.59 -2.03
N ARG A 50 -8.64 -22.80 -3.35
CA ARG A 50 -7.69 -22.18 -4.29
C ARG A 50 -7.79 -20.66 -4.25
N LEU A 51 -9.02 -20.12 -4.26
CA LEU A 51 -9.28 -18.69 -4.16
C LEU A 51 -8.66 -18.08 -2.89
N ARG A 52 -8.86 -18.74 -1.74
CA ARG A 52 -8.25 -18.31 -0.47
C ARG A 52 -6.73 -18.31 -0.55
N ARG A 53 -6.11 -19.36 -1.09
CA ARG A 53 -4.64 -19.48 -1.18
C ARG A 53 -4.03 -18.46 -2.13
N VAL A 54 -4.66 -18.20 -3.27
CA VAL A 54 -4.20 -17.17 -4.22
C VAL A 54 -4.26 -15.77 -3.59
N ARG A 55 -5.36 -15.45 -2.88
CA ARG A 55 -5.48 -14.18 -2.16
C ARG A 55 -4.41 -14.02 -1.08
N GLN A 56 -4.17 -15.07 -0.30
CA GLN A 56 -3.16 -15.06 0.76
C GLN A 56 -1.77 -14.73 0.19
N ILE A 57 -1.34 -15.43 -0.86
CA ILE A 57 -0.02 -15.18 -1.47
C ILE A 57 0.08 -13.78 -2.07
N CYS A 58 -1.01 -13.25 -2.63
CA CYS A 58 -1.02 -11.87 -3.12
C CYS A 58 -0.78 -10.87 -1.99
N LEU A 59 -1.37 -11.09 -0.82
CA LEU A 59 -1.18 -10.24 0.36
C LEU A 59 0.23 -10.38 0.95
N ASP A 60 0.74 -11.61 1.05
CA ASP A 60 2.09 -11.87 1.56
C ASP A 60 3.14 -11.18 0.67
N GLN A 61 2.99 -11.23 -0.66
CA GLN A 61 3.87 -10.54 -1.60
C GLN A 61 3.84 -9.02 -1.42
N MET A 62 2.68 -8.42 -1.12
CA MET A 62 2.58 -6.99 -0.86
C MET A 62 3.34 -6.60 0.42
N GLN A 63 3.24 -7.41 1.47
CA GLN A 63 4.00 -7.20 2.71
C GLN A 63 5.52 -7.32 2.49
N ASP A 64 5.96 -8.30 1.69
CA ASP A 64 7.37 -8.47 1.35
C ASP A 64 7.91 -7.26 0.54
N THR A 65 7.11 -6.71 -0.37
CA THR A 65 7.48 -5.50 -1.13
C THR A 65 7.55 -4.25 -0.26
N GLU A 66 6.65 -4.10 0.71
CA GLU A 66 6.66 -2.98 1.67
C GLU A 66 7.88 -3.04 2.60
N THR A 67 8.38 -4.24 2.90
CA THR A 67 9.55 -4.44 3.79
C THR A 67 10.89 -4.16 3.08
N THR A 68 10.91 -4.04 1.75
CA THR A 68 12.13 -3.89 0.94
C THR A 68 12.29 -2.47 0.37
N ALA A 69 11.96 -1.43 1.15
CA ALA A 69 12.05 -0.03 0.73
C ALA A 69 12.94 0.84 1.63
N PHE A 70 13.91 0.26 2.36
CA PHE A 70 14.96 1.06 3.00
C PHE A 70 16.16 1.19 2.06
N VAL A 71 16.14 2.22 1.22
CA VAL A 71 17.33 2.69 0.51
C VAL A 71 17.95 3.78 1.40
N GLU A 72 19.03 3.46 2.09
CA GLU A 72 19.85 4.49 2.75
C GLU A 72 20.45 5.38 1.66
N LEU A 73 19.89 6.59 1.52
CA LEU A 73 20.53 7.63 0.74
C LEU A 73 21.79 8.09 1.49
N PRO A 74 22.96 8.20 0.82
CA PRO A 74 24.17 8.72 1.45
C PRO A 74 23.88 10.09 2.05
N ALA A 75 24.22 10.28 3.33
CA ALA A 75 24.09 11.58 3.97
C ALA A 75 24.88 12.62 3.15
N PRO A 76 24.28 13.77 2.80
CA PRO A 76 25.02 14.85 2.17
C PRO A 76 26.17 15.23 3.09
N ALA A 77 27.38 15.31 2.52
CA ALA A 77 28.58 15.66 3.27
C ALA A 77 28.35 16.97 4.04
N PRO A 78 28.76 17.06 5.31
CA PRO A 78 28.61 18.29 6.07
C PRO A 78 29.49 19.38 5.44
N ASP A 79 28.85 20.40 4.87
CA ASP A 79 29.53 21.65 4.53
C ASP A 79 30.12 22.24 5.82
N PRO A 80 31.43 22.55 5.84
CA PRO A 80 32.05 23.14 7.01
C PRO A 80 31.68 24.62 7.03
N LYS A 81 30.65 24.98 7.81
CA LYS A 81 30.50 26.26 8.54
C LYS A 81 29.04 26.48 9.00
N LYS A 82 28.77 26.20 10.28
CA LYS A 82 28.47 27.21 11.32
C LYS A 82 27.91 26.57 12.59
N THR A 83 28.36 27.16 13.68
CA THR A 83 28.19 26.82 15.09
C THR A 83 26.76 27.05 15.60
N ASP A 84 26.45 26.32 16.68
CA ASP A 84 25.50 26.61 17.77
C ASP A 84 24.04 26.11 17.70
N THR A 85 23.82 25.05 18.49
CA THR A 85 22.60 24.64 19.19
C THR A 85 21.96 25.79 20.00
N PRO A 86 20.62 25.82 20.16
CA PRO A 86 20.00 25.14 21.32
C PRO A 86 18.69 24.37 21.05
N LYS A 87 18.43 23.40 21.93
CA LYS A 87 17.20 22.57 22.06
C LYS A 87 15.90 23.40 22.09
N GLU A 88 14.94 23.05 21.24
CA GLU A 88 13.50 23.16 21.54
C GLU A 88 12.73 21.97 20.95
N SER A 89 11.73 21.55 21.71
CA SER A 89 10.83 20.42 21.46
C SER A 89 9.86 20.74 20.32
N GLY A 90 9.75 19.86 19.32
CA GLY A 90 8.77 20.02 18.24
C GLY A 90 8.98 19.00 17.14
N THR A 91 8.17 17.94 17.18
CA THR A 91 7.87 16.94 16.14
C THR A 91 8.77 16.99 14.89
N CYS A 92 9.69 16.03 14.81
CA CYS A 92 10.48 15.72 13.63
C CYS A 92 9.54 15.36 12.45
N ILE A 93 9.31 16.30 11.54
CA ILE A 93 8.76 15.96 10.23
C ILE A 93 9.93 15.36 9.43
N SER A 94 10.02 14.04 9.48
CA SER A 94 10.90 13.25 8.61
C SER A 94 10.63 13.60 7.15
N ALA A 95 11.71 13.91 6.41
CA ALA A 95 11.74 14.42 5.05
C ALA A 95 11.26 13.44 3.95
N GLY A 96 10.36 12.51 4.29
CA GLY A 96 9.80 11.51 3.38
C GLY A 96 8.28 11.28 3.52
N THR A 97 7.58 12.04 4.35
CA THR A 97 6.12 11.86 4.52
C THR A 97 5.38 12.58 3.41
N LEU A 98 4.59 11.86 2.61
CA LEU A 98 3.69 12.47 1.63
C LEU A 98 2.50 13.12 2.35
N PRO A 99 2.10 14.35 1.96
CA PRO A 99 0.95 15.01 2.57
C PRO A 99 -0.34 14.28 2.21
N MET A 100 -1.20 14.08 3.21
CA MET A 100 -2.51 13.45 3.01
C MET A 100 -3.49 14.40 2.30
N ILE A 101 -3.38 15.69 2.60
CA ILE A 101 -4.26 16.74 2.04
C ILE A 101 -3.40 17.94 1.68
N ARG A 102 -3.62 18.50 0.50
CA ARG A 102 -3.03 19.78 0.08
C ARG A 102 -4.12 20.80 -0.22
N ILE A 103 -4.13 21.88 0.53
CA ILE A 103 -5.06 23.01 0.37
C ILE A 103 -4.35 24.09 -0.44
N LYS A 104 -5.05 24.71 -1.40
CA LYS A 104 -4.56 25.85 -2.19
C LYS A 104 -5.64 26.95 -2.24
N ASN A 105 -5.23 28.20 -2.05
CA ASN A 105 -6.09 29.39 -2.21
C ASN A 105 -5.79 30.07 -3.57
N THR A 106 -6.75 30.85 -4.08
CA THR A 106 -6.65 31.67 -5.30
C THR A 106 -5.50 32.68 -5.25
N ARG A 107 -5.08 33.09 -4.05
CA ARG A 107 -3.93 33.99 -3.81
C ARG A 107 -2.56 33.28 -3.79
N GLY A 108 -2.52 31.99 -4.10
CA GLY A 108 -1.27 31.21 -4.17
C GLY A 108 -0.77 30.67 -2.82
N LEU A 109 -1.52 30.85 -1.74
CA LEU A 109 -1.22 30.21 -0.45
C LEU A 109 -1.51 28.70 -0.53
N SER A 110 -0.60 27.89 0.00
CA SER A 110 -0.77 26.44 0.09
C SER A 110 -0.39 25.90 1.45
N ALA A 111 -1.15 24.91 1.93
CA ALA A 111 -0.84 24.17 3.14
C ALA A 111 -0.89 22.66 2.88
N GLU A 112 -0.01 21.94 3.57
CA GLU A 112 0.13 20.49 3.50
C GLU A 112 -0.18 19.89 4.86
N ILE A 113 -1.10 18.92 4.90
CA ILE A 113 -1.57 18.27 6.12
C ILE A 113 -1.04 16.85 6.13
N PHE A 114 -0.35 16.50 7.22
CA PHE A 114 0.22 15.18 7.45
C PHE A 114 -0.60 14.40 8.48
N SER A 115 -0.42 13.08 8.53
CA SER A 115 -1.14 12.16 9.43
C SER A 115 -0.99 12.48 10.92
N GLY A 116 0.09 13.15 11.31
CA GLY A 116 0.34 13.59 12.69
C GLY A 116 -0.32 14.91 13.09
N THR A 117 -1.10 15.54 12.21
CA THR A 117 -1.70 16.85 12.50
C THR A 117 -2.81 16.69 13.54
N SER A 118 -2.72 17.42 14.66
CA SER A 118 -3.78 17.40 15.66
C SER A 118 -5.07 18.07 15.12
N PRO A 119 -6.26 17.63 15.58
CA PRO A 119 -7.53 18.25 15.16
C PRO A 119 -7.59 19.75 15.46
N GLU A 120 -7.00 20.17 16.59
CA GLU A 120 -6.92 21.58 16.97
C GLU A 120 -6.09 22.39 15.98
N MET A 121 -4.91 21.89 15.61
CA MET A 121 -4.05 22.55 14.61
C MET A 121 -4.71 22.63 13.23
N LEU A 122 -5.41 21.57 12.82
CA LEU A 122 -6.17 21.55 11.58
C LEU A 122 -7.29 22.60 11.59
N CYS A 123 -8.00 22.75 12.70
CA CYS A 123 -9.05 23.77 12.86
C CYS A 123 -8.49 25.19 12.78
N HIS A 124 -7.36 25.47 13.45
CA HIS A 124 -6.69 26.77 13.38
C HIS A 124 -6.21 27.08 11.97
N LEU A 125 -5.64 26.10 11.27
CA LEU A 125 -5.21 26.24 9.88
C LEU A 125 -6.37 26.59 8.97
N ILE A 126 -7.50 25.88 9.05
CA ILE A 126 -8.69 26.18 8.25
C ILE A 126 -9.19 27.61 8.53
N LYS A 127 -9.28 28.01 9.80
CA LYS A 127 -9.69 29.38 10.18
C LYS A 127 -8.73 30.44 9.62
N ALA A 128 -7.42 30.21 9.69
CA ALA A 128 -6.44 31.12 9.10
C ALA A 128 -6.62 31.24 7.58
N PHE A 129 -6.91 30.13 6.90
CA PHE A 129 -7.18 30.12 5.46
C PHE A 129 -8.47 30.83 5.08
N THR A 130 -9.52 30.80 5.91
CA THR A 130 -10.75 31.57 5.67
C THR A 130 -10.56 33.07 5.82
N HIS A 131 -9.63 33.52 6.66
CA HIS A 131 -9.28 34.95 6.78
C HIS A 131 -8.26 35.40 5.74
N ALA A 132 -7.62 34.45 5.05
CA ALA A 132 -6.68 34.71 3.99
C ALA A 132 -7.36 34.87 2.62
N GLU A 133 -8.60 35.38 2.59
CA GLU A 133 -9.30 35.88 1.39
C GLU A 133 -8.89 37.31 1.01
#